data_AF-A0A285J0W0-F1
#
_entry.id   AF-A0A285J0W0-F1
#
_cell.length_a   1.000
_cell.length_b   1.000
_cell.length_c   1.000
_cell.angle_alpha   90.00
_cell.angle_beta   90.00
_cell.angle_gamma   90.00
#
_symmetry.space_group_name_H-M   'P 1'
#
loop_
_entity.id
_entity.type
_entity.pdbx_description
1 polymer ?
#
loop_
_entity_poly.entity_id
_entity_poly.type
_entity_poly.pdbx_seq_one_letter_code
_entity_poly.pdbx_strand_id
1 'polypeptide(L)'
;MKNSTELLTSENLREMGLIGAPKGAGAHFKRFLQRKNLTAADAARDLNVAKSTITRFINGESELSIELATKIKRVYNAPVDVFFRIDAQYKAYVVSQNISKSVA
;
A
#
# COMPACT_ATOMS: atom_id res chain seq x y z
N MET A 1 -25.50 -31.88 10.70
CA MET A 1 -24.05 -31.58 10.71
C MET A 1 -23.90 -30.10 10.45
N LYS A 2 -23.22 -29.36 11.32
CA LYS A 2 -23.05 -27.90 11.19
C LYS A 2 -22.20 -27.64 9.94
N ASN A 3 -22.76 -27.01 8.92
CA ASN A 3 -21.97 -26.43 7.83
C ASN A 3 -21.27 -25.19 8.37
N SER A 4 -20.18 -25.40 9.11
CA SER A 4 -19.29 -24.35 9.58
C SER A 4 -18.30 -24.04 8.47
N THR A 5 -18.73 -23.31 7.44
CA THR A 5 -17.77 -22.61 6.58
C THR A 5 -17.25 -21.45 7.41
N GLU A 6 -16.29 -21.71 8.30
CA GLU A 6 -15.55 -20.63 8.96
C GLU A 6 -14.88 -19.81 7.85
N LEU A 7 -15.28 -18.55 7.72
CA LEU A 7 -14.65 -17.62 6.80
C LEU A 7 -13.21 -17.43 7.27
N LEU A 8 -12.26 -18.05 6.57
CA LEU A 8 -10.83 -17.86 6.83
C LEU A 8 -10.52 -16.36 6.71
N THR A 9 -10.04 -15.76 7.80
CA THR A 9 -9.65 -14.36 7.79
C THR A 9 -8.29 -14.19 7.08
N SER A 10 -7.98 -12.97 6.64
CA SER A 10 -6.66 -12.66 6.09
C SER A 10 -5.51 -12.93 7.07
N GLU A 11 -5.80 -12.92 8.38
CA GLU A 11 -4.79 -13.24 9.39
C GLU A 11 -4.52 -14.75 9.43
N ASN A 12 -5.56 -15.59 9.44
CA ASN A 12 -5.42 -17.04 9.36
C ASN A 12 -4.61 -17.45 8.12
N LEU A 13 -4.88 -16.83 6.97
CA LEU A 13 -4.13 -17.12 5.73
C LEU A 13 -2.64 -16.75 5.82
N ARG A 14 -2.27 -15.74 6.63
CA ARG A 14 -0.88 -15.34 6.85
C ARG A 14 -0.17 -16.29 7.81
N GLU A 15 -0.83 -16.68 8.88
CA GLU A 15 -0.31 -17.68 9.83
C GLU A 15 -0.02 -19.02 9.14
N MET A 16 -0.89 -19.40 8.20
CA MET A 16 -0.71 -20.59 7.36
C MET A 16 0.36 -20.41 6.26
N GLY A 17 0.97 -19.23 6.12
CA GLY A 17 1.98 -18.94 5.10
C GLY A 17 1.44 -18.87 3.66
N LEU A 18 0.12 -18.83 3.47
CA LEU A 18 -0.51 -18.82 2.15
C LEU A 18 -0.44 -17.44 1.47
N ILE A 19 -0.37 -16.38 2.26
CA ILE A 19 -0.18 -15.01 1.76
C ILE A 19 0.89 -14.29 2.58
N GLY A 20 1.64 -13.41 1.91
CA GLY A 20 2.64 -12.58 2.57
C GLY A 20 2.05 -11.38 3.30
N ALA A 21 2.95 -10.64 3.98
CA ALA A 21 2.63 -9.36 4.58
C ALA A 21 2.00 -8.40 3.55
N PRO A 22 0.99 -7.60 3.94
CA PRO A 22 0.41 -6.60 3.07
C PRO A 22 1.49 -5.56 2.74
N LYS A 23 1.28 -4.84 1.64
CA LYS A 23 2.16 -3.75 1.23
C LYS A 23 1.40 -2.43 1.34
N GLY A 24 2.08 -1.37 1.75
CA GLY A 24 1.49 -0.03 1.83
C GLY A 24 1.24 0.60 0.45
N ALA A 25 0.55 1.73 0.44
CA ALA A 25 0.12 2.42 -0.79
C ALA A 25 1.27 2.66 -1.79
N GLY A 26 2.47 3.01 -1.30
CA GLY A 26 3.65 3.26 -2.12
C GLY A 26 4.03 2.11 -3.04
N ALA A 27 4.00 0.87 -2.53
CA ALA A 27 4.32 -0.31 -3.33
C ALA A 27 3.28 -0.57 -4.43
N HIS A 28 2.01 -0.28 -4.16
CA HIS A 28 0.93 -0.40 -5.14
C HIS A 28 1.03 0.68 -6.21
N PHE A 29 1.37 1.92 -5.83
CA PHE A 29 1.65 2.98 -6.79
C PHE A 29 2.89 2.67 -7.65
N LYS A 30 3.95 2.10 -7.08
CA LYS A 30 5.12 1.60 -7.83
C LYS A 30 4.72 0.61 -8.92
N ARG A 31 3.90 -0.38 -8.58
CA ARG A 31 3.38 -1.36 -9.54
C ARG A 31 2.48 -0.71 -10.59
N PHE A 32 1.70 0.29 -10.22
CA PHE A 32 0.90 1.06 -11.16
C PHE A 32 1.78 1.76 -12.21
N LEU A 33 2.84 2.44 -11.77
CA LEU A 33 3.81 3.10 -12.67
C LEU A 33 4.49 2.07 -13.60
N GLN A 34 4.92 0.93 -13.07
CA GLN A 34 5.52 -0.15 -13.86
C GLN A 34 4.59 -0.66 -14.96
N ARG A 35 3.31 -0.88 -14.65
CA ARG A 35 2.29 -1.30 -15.65
C ARG A 35 2.04 -0.26 -16.73
N LYS A 36 2.34 1.01 -16.44
CA LYS A 36 2.23 2.14 -17.38
C LYS A 36 3.56 2.44 -18.08
N ASN A 37 4.62 1.66 -17.84
CA ASN A 37 5.99 1.92 -18.32
C ASN A 37 6.52 3.32 -17.92
N LEU A 38 6.17 3.79 -16.72
CA LEU A 38 6.60 5.08 -16.18
C LEU A 38 7.68 4.90 -15.11
N THR A 39 8.67 5.79 -15.10
CA THR A 39 9.68 5.86 -14.04
C THR A 39 9.23 6.76 -12.89
N ALA A 40 9.93 6.69 -11.75
CA ALA A 40 9.72 7.64 -10.65
C ALA A 40 10.02 9.10 -11.06
N ALA A 41 10.93 9.30 -12.02
CA ALA A 41 11.25 10.63 -12.53
C ALA A 41 10.12 11.18 -13.41
N ASP A 42 9.53 10.33 -14.27
CA ASP A 42 8.33 10.69 -15.03
C ASP A 42 7.19 11.06 -14.10
N ALA A 43 6.94 10.21 -13.08
CA ALA A 43 5.92 10.49 -12.08
C ALA A 43 6.14 11.82 -11.35
N ALA A 44 7.37 12.13 -10.97
CA ALA A 44 7.69 13.38 -10.29
C ALA A 44 7.45 14.61 -11.16
N ARG A 45 7.87 14.54 -12.43
CA ARG A 45 7.64 15.59 -13.43
C ARG A 45 6.14 15.81 -13.64
N ASP A 46 5.40 14.75 -13.92
CA ASP A 46 4.00 14.82 -14.30
C ASP A 46 3.12 15.27 -13.11
N LEU A 47 3.49 14.89 -11.88
CA LEU A 47 2.79 15.29 -10.65
C LEU A 47 3.23 16.65 -10.11
N ASN A 48 4.23 17.28 -10.73
CA ASN A 48 4.86 18.51 -10.26
C ASN A 48 5.30 18.43 -8.79
N VAL A 49 6.14 17.45 -8.46
CA VAL A 49 6.75 17.26 -7.14
C VAL A 49 8.22 16.90 -7.27
N ALA A 50 8.98 17.06 -6.19
CA ALA A 50 10.36 16.60 -6.16
C ALA A 50 10.46 15.08 -6.39
N LYS A 51 11.46 14.62 -7.15
CA LYS A 51 11.73 13.18 -7.37
C LYS A 51 11.89 12.43 -6.06
N SER A 52 12.53 13.03 -5.05
CA SER A 52 12.68 12.46 -3.71
C SER A 52 11.33 12.19 -3.02
N THR A 53 10.29 12.99 -3.29
CA THR A 53 8.94 12.73 -2.78
C THR A 53 8.37 11.44 -3.35
N ILE A 54 8.48 11.22 -4.67
CA ILE A 54 8.01 9.98 -5.29
C ILE A 54 8.85 8.79 -4.84
N THR A 55 10.17 8.90 -4.81
CA THR A 55 11.06 7.82 -4.38
C THR A 55 10.77 7.38 -2.96
N ARG A 56 10.70 8.32 -2.00
CA ARG A 56 10.36 8.01 -0.60
C ARG A 56 9.00 7.33 -0.51
N PHE A 57 8.01 7.85 -1.23
CA PHE A 57 6.67 7.27 -1.23
C PHE A 57 6.67 5.83 -1.75
N ILE A 58 7.23 5.56 -2.94
CA ILE A 58 7.20 4.21 -3.53
C ILE A 58 8.06 3.18 -2.80
N ASN A 59 9.03 3.64 -2.01
CA ASN A 59 9.84 2.81 -1.13
C ASN A 59 9.22 2.59 0.25
N GLY A 60 8.11 3.26 0.58
CA GLY A 60 7.46 3.17 1.88
C GLY A 60 8.15 3.98 2.98
N GLU A 61 9.03 4.92 2.62
CA GLU A 61 9.72 5.84 3.54
C GLU A 61 8.84 7.06 3.88
N SER A 62 7.74 7.27 3.16
CA SER A 62 6.73 8.28 3.46
C SER A 62 5.32 7.77 3.17
N GLU A 63 4.34 8.28 3.93
CA GLU A 63 2.94 7.93 3.75
C GLU A 63 2.31 8.58 2.50
N LEU A 64 1.15 8.05 2.07
CA LEU A 64 0.33 8.70 1.04
C LEU A 64 -0.40 9.91 1.64
N SER A 65 0.10 11.11 1.37
CA SER A 65 -0.60 12.35 1.75
C SER A 65 -1.82 12.61 0.86
N ILE A 66 -2.79 13.37 1.38
CA ILE A 66 -3.99 13.79 0.62
C ILE A 66 -3.59 14.62 -0.62
N GLU A 67 -2.59 15.49 -0.49
CA GLU A 67 -2.09 16.32 -1.60
C GLU A 67 -1.52 15.45 -2.72
N LEU A 68 -0.64 14.50 -2.38
CA LEU A 68 -0.05 13.59 -3.35
C LEU A 68 -1.12 12.68 -3.98
N ALA A 69 -2.06 12.17 -3.20
CA ALA A 69 -3.18 11.39 -3.70
C ALA A 69 -4.05 12.18 -4.69
N THR A 70 -4.32 13.46 -4.40
CA THR A 70 -5.10 14.34 -5.28
C THR A 70 -4.38 14.54 -6.61
N LYS A 71 -3.06 14.80 -6.59
CA LYS A 71 -2.23 14.91 -7.79
C LYS A 71 -2.24 13.60 -8.59
N ILE A 72 -2.05 12.46 -7.93
CA ILE A 72 -2.06 11.13 -8.56
C ILE A 72 -3.41 10.85 -9.24
N LYS A 73 -4.53 11.13 -8.55
CA LYS A 73 -5.86 10.93 -9.11
C LYS A 73 -6.09 11.84 -10.32
N ARG A 74 -5.71 13.11 -10.22
CA ARG A 74 -5.92 14.09 -11.29
C ARG A 74 -5.11 13.77 -12.55
N VAL A 75 -3.84 13.40 -12.39
CA VAL A 75 -2.92 13.18 -13.52
C VAL A 75 -3.06 11.79 -14.12
N TYR A 76 -3.17 10.76 -13.30
CA TYR A 76 -3.15 9.37 -13.76
C TYR A 76 -4.52 8.67 -13.74
N ASN A 77 -5.55 9.32 -13.20
CA ASN A 77 -6.83 8.69 -12.87
C ASN A 77 -6.67 7.38 -12.09
N ALA A 78 -5.62 7.27 -11.27
CA ALA A 78 -5.34 6.06 -10.50
C ALA A 78 -6.38 5.86 -9.37
N PRO A 79 -6.62 4.62 -8.91
CA PRO A 79 -7.60 4.33 -7.86
C PRO A 79 -7.03 4.66 -6.46
N VAL A 80 -6.85 5.94 -6.17
CA VAL A 80 -6.22 6.40 -4.91
C VAL A 80 -7.03 6.07 -3.66
N ASP A 81 -8.35 5.95 -3.78
CA ASP A 81 -9.26 5.47 -2.75
C ASP A 81 -8.96 4.00 -2.37
N VAL A 82 -8.56 3.18 -3.34
CA VAL A 82 -8.08 1.81 -3.10
C VAL A 82 -6.73 1.85 -2.41
N PHE A 83 -5.83 2.77 -2.80
CA PHE A 83 -4.54 2.92 -2.14
C PHE A 83 -4.67 3.27 -0.66
N PHE A 84 -5.58 4.18 -0.28
CA PHE A 84 -5.84 4.48 1.14
C PHE A 84 -6.36 3.28 1.92
N ARG A 85 -7.27 2.50 1.33
CA ARG A 85 -7.80 1.28 1.98
C ARG A 85 -6.71 0.24 2.22
N ILE A 86 -5.85 0.03 1.23
CA ILE A 86 -4.71 -0.89 1.37
C ILE A 86 -3.70 -0.36 2.39
N ASP A 87 -3.45 0.95 2.43
CA ASP A 87 -2.56 1.57 3.41
C ASP A 87 -3.06 1.37 4.85
N ALA A 88 -4.36 1.51 5.06
CA ALA A 88 -4.99 1.23 6.36
C ALA A 88 -4.80 -0.24 6.79
N GLN A 89 -4.97 -1.19 5.86
CA GLN A 89 -4.72 -2.61 6.12
C GLN A 89 -3.25 -2.89 6.45
N TYR A 90 -2.32 -2.24 5.74
CA TYR A 90 -0.90 -2.33 6.02
C TYR A 90 -0.55 -1.79 7.41
N LYS A 91 -1.06 -0.60 7.76
CA LYS A 91 -0.87 0.00 9.08
C LYS A 91 -1.43 -0.88 10.20
N ALA A 92 -2.64 -1.40 10.04
CA ALA A 92 -3.23 -2.33 11.00
C ALA A 92 -2.34 -3.56 11.22
N TYR A 93 -1.83 -4.16 10.14
CA TYR A 93 -0.91 -5.29 10.24
C TYR A 93 0.39 -4.94 10.99
N VAL A 94 1.02 -3.81 10.67
CA VAL A 94 2.26 -3.38 11.34
C VAL A 94 2.03 -3.18 12.85
N VAL A 95 0.90 -2.60 13.25
CA VAL A 95 0.53 -2.47 14.66
C VAL A 95 0.41 -3.83 15.33
N SER A 96 -0.32 -4.79 14.74
CA SER A 96 -0.46 -6.14 15.29
C SER A 96 0.91 -6.81 15.50
N GLN A 97 1.81 -6.69 14.53
CA GLN A 97 3.15 -7.26 14.62
C GLN A 97 4.01 -6.60 15.71
N ASN A 98 3.87 -5.29 15.93
CA ASN A 98 4.62 -4.58 16.97
C ASN A 98 4.10 -4.92 18.38
N ILE A 99 2.79 -5.11 18.54
CA ILE A 99 2.22 -5.59 19.81
C ILE A 99 2.75 -6.99 20.12
N SER A 100 2.73 -7.92 19.16
CA SER A 100 3.27 -9.27 19.35
C SER A 100 4.74 -9.28 19.76
N LYS A 101 5.56 -8.35 19.24
CA LYS A 101 6.98 -8.23 19.61
C LYS A 101 7.21 -7.60 20.98
N SER A 102 6.30 -6.77 21.47
CA SER A 102 6.45 -6.05 22.74
C SER A 102 6.05 -6.87 23.96
N VAL A 103 5.35 -7.99 23.78
CA VAL A 103 4.82 -8.85 24.85
C VAL A 103 5.62 -10.15 25.00
N ALA A 104 6.65 -10.35 24.18
CA ALA A 104 7.61 -11.46 24.24
C ALA A 104 8.92 -11.02 24.92
#